data_AF-A0A813DQ95-F1
#
_entry.id   AF-A0A813DQ95-F1
#
_cell.length_a   1.000
_cell.length_b   1.000
_cell.length_c   1.000
_cell.angle_alpha   90.00
_cell.angle_beta   90.00
_cell.angle_gamma   90.00
#
_symmetry.space_group_name_H-M   'P 1'
#
loop_
_entity.id
_entity.type
_entity.pdbx_description
1 polymer ?
#
loop_
_entity_poly.entity_id
_entity_poly.type
_entity_poly.pdbx_seq_one_letter_code
_entity_poly.pdbx_strand_id
1 'polypeptide(L)'
;MESMQLSTQGSERQRKDLIRTALRFEKMLMHSAGDPSYQNLSQEAHLKKLFEAYNGFKANVAISKWQLSEDFMAGIINVVVGMSDESRQIVRGHLDFNKWEHSAYNESLLKSKRHTIGDTPRGLDQHFALLLTVTSESQAWFFKRYNSYFATSAKKKSRLCDHVSGGTSPIGTNTWITHNLPTPLCKRPRLTPGTFPQLSISLGDAMINTCTLPCLFPLCAMFVL
;
A
#
# COMPACT_ATOMS: atom_id res chain seq x y z
N MET A 1 32.43 4.72 30.31
CA MET A 1 31.34 5.34 29.53
C MET A 1 31.37 4.72 28.16
N GLU A 2 30.61 3.63 27.96
CA GLU A 2 30.55 2.93 26.68
C GLU A 2 29.65 3.70 25.71
N SER A 3 30.22 4.05 24.56
CA SER A 3 29.53 4.68 23.44
C SER A 3 28.56 3.67 22.82
N MET A 4 27.27 3.98 22.91
CA MET A 4 26.21 3.23 22.25
C MET A 4 26.28 3.48 20.74
N GLN A 5 27.16 2.75 20.05
CA GLN A 5 27.21 2.75 18.58
C GLN A 5 25.99 2.03 18.02
N LEU A 6 24.97 2.81 17.66
CA LEU A 6 23.86 2.35 16.85
C LEU A 6 24.41 1.90 15.49
N SER A 7 24.38 0.59 15.23
CA SER A 7 24.72 -0.01 13.95
C SER A 7 23.81 0.55 12.85
N THR A 8 24.37 1.43 12.02
CA THR A 8 23.72 2.01 10.83
C THR A 8 23.85 1.12 9.59
N GLN A 9 24.61 0.02 9.66
CA GLN A 9 24.90 -0.84 8.51
C GLN A 9 23.69 -1.64 7.98
N GLY A 10 22.57 -1.70 8.69
CA GLY A 10 21.38 -2.43 8.28
C GLY A 10 20.31 -1.62 7.52
N SER A 11 20.32 -0.29 7.63
CA SER A 11 19.28 0.55 7.02
C SER A 11 19.58 0.94 5.57
N GLU A 12 20.83 0.83 5.13
CA GLU A 12 21.30 1.25 3.80
C GLU A 12 20.77 0.38 2.64
N ARG A 13 20.18 -0.80 2.93
CA ARG A 13 19.54 -1.67 1.93
C ARG A 13 18.03 -1.54 1.84
N GLN A 14 17.41 -0.72 2.69
CA GLN A 14 15.98 -0.51 2.61
C GLN A 14 15.69 0.39 1.42
N ARG A 15 15.12 -0.19 0.34
CA ARG A 15 14.47 0.57 -0.72
C ARG A 15 13.69 1.74 -0.11
N LYS A 16 13.85 2.93 -0.70
CA LYS A 16 13.21 4.17 -0.24
C LYS A 16 11.73 3.88 0.03
N ASP A 17 11.36 3.87 1.30
CA ASP A 17 10.00 3.58 1.73
C ASP A 17 9.11 4.70 1.22
N LEU A 18 8.37 4.41 0.14
CA LEU A 18 7.51 5.36 -0.56
C LEU A 18 6.58 6.09 0.41
N ILE A 19 6.02 5.39 1.39
CA ILE A 19 5.08 5.96 2.33
C ILE A 19 5.81 6.89 3.30
N ARG A 20 6.93 6.47 3.89
CA ARG A 20 7.71 7.35 4.76
C ARG A 20 8.16 8.61 4.03
N THR A 21 8.57 8.50 2.77
CA THR A 21 8.93 9.66 1.96
C THR A 21 7.70 10.53 1.68
N ALA A 22 6.56 9.94 1.31
CA ALA A 22 5.31 10.69 1.11
C ALA A 22 4.91 11.48 2.37
N LEU A 23 5.03 10.91 3.57
CA LEU A 23 4.76 11.60 4.83
C LEU A 23 5.70 12.78 5.10
N ARG A 24 6.96 12.69 4.66
CA ARG A 24 7.91 13.81 4.76
C ARG A 24 7.51 14.94 3.82
N PHE A 25 7.13 14.60 2.59
CA PHE A 25 6.63 15.58 1.61
C PHE A 25 5.31 16.22 2.06
N GLU A 26 4.42 15.47 2.69
CA GLU A 26 3.18 15.99 3.30
C GLU A 26 3.48 17.03 4.39
N LYS A 27 4.43 16.74 5.28
CA LYS A 27 4.88 17.72 6.30
C LYS A 27 5.51 18.96 5.66
N MET A 28 6.37 18.77 4.65
CA MET A 28 6.96 19.88 3.91
C MET A 28 5.88 20.76 3.27
N LEU A 29 4.86 20.15 2.65
CA LEU A 29 3.71 20.84 2.05
C LEU A 29 2.97 21.70 3.09
N MET A 30 2.77 21.18 4.31
CA MET A 30 2.14 21.94 5.39
C MET A 30 3.00 23.13 5.84
N HIS A 31 4.32 22.98 5.89
CA HIS A 31 5.22 24.08 6.25
C HIS A 31 5.31 25.15 5.16
N SER A 32 5.31 24.76 3.89
CA SER A 32 5.37 25.69 2.75
C SER A 32 4.03 26.33 2.42
N ALA A 33 2.92 25.89 3.02
CA ALA A 33 1.61 26.51 2.83
C ALA A 33 1.55 27.98 3.31
N GLY A 34 2.45 28.40 4.20
CA GLY A 34 2.55 29.79 4.66
C GLY A 34 3.31 30.72 3.71
N ASP A 35 4.00 30.19 2.70
CA ASP A 35 4.83 30.98 1.78
C ASP A 35 3.99 31.48 0.60
N PRO A 36 3.95 32.81 0.34
CA PRO A 36 3.15 33.40 -0.74
C PRO A 36 3.49 32.82 -2.12
N SER A 37 4.69 32.26 -2.29
CA SER A 37 5.15 31.63 -3.54
C SER A 37 4.32 30.41 -3.95
N TYR A 38 3.55 29.82 -3.01
CA TYR A 38 2.79 28.59 -3.23
C TYR A 38 1.27 28.75 -3.13
N GLN A 39 0.76 29.93 -2.78
CA GLN A 39 -0.68 30.14 -2.50
C GLN A 39 -1.60 29.87 -3.71
N ASN A 40 -1.10 30.01 -4.94
CA ASN A 40 -1.89 29.84 -6.17
C ASN A 40 -1.68 28.48 -6.86
N LEU A 41 -0.91 27.57 -6.26
CA LEU A 41 -0.58 26.30 -6.89
C LEU A 41 -1.52 25.19 -6.42
N SER A 42 -1.91 24.31 -7.34
CA SER A 42 -2.53 23.05 -6.95
C SER A 42 -1.58 22.25 -6.06
N GLN A 43 -2.12 21.41 -5.16
CA GLN A 43 -1.30 20.58 -4.28
C GLN A 43 -0.31 19.69 -5.07
N GLU A 44 -0.72 19.20 -6.24
CA GLU A 44 0.17 18.45 -7.13
C GLU A 44 1.32 19.29 -7.67
N ALA A 45 1.04 20.51 -8.14
CA ALA A 45 2.07 21.42 -8.65
C ALA A 45 3.02 21.86 -7.52
N HIS A 46 2.49 22.05 -6.32
CA HIS A 46 3.28 22.34 -5.12
C HIS A 46 4.23 21.17 -4.79
N LEU A 47 3.74 19.93 -4.77
CA LEU A 47 4.58 18.74 -4.57
C LEU A 47 5.66 18.60 -5.65
N LYS A 48 5.34 18.88 -6.91
CA LYS A 48 6.33 18.87 -8.01
C LYS A 48 7.45 19.88 -7.79
N LYS A 49 7.13 21.13 -7.39
CA LYS A 49 8.15 22.13 -7.05
C LYS A 49 9.02 21.70 -5.87
N LEU A 50 8.42 21.15 -4.81
CA LEU A 50 9.18 20.62 -3.67
C LEU A 50 10.10 19.47 -4.08
N PHE A 51 9.65 18.63 -5.01
CA PHE A 51 10.43 17.53 -5.56
C PHE A 51 11.60 18.01 -6.43
N GLU A 52 11.38 19.00 -7.28
CA GLU A 52 12.42 19.67 -8.08
C GLU A 52 13.46 20.33 -7.17
N ALA A 53 13.02 21.05 -6.13
CA ALA A 53 13.91 21.63 -5.14
C ALA A 53 14.73 20.56 -4.38
N TYR A 54 14.09 19.44 -4.02
CA TYR A 54 14.75 18.31 -3.36
C TYR A 54 15.83 17.68 -4.26
N ASN A 55 15.52 17.43 -5.52
CA ASN A 55 16.46 16.83 -6.48
C ASN A 55 17.54 17.81 -6.97
N GLY A 56 17.26 19.11 -6.96
CA GLY A 56 18.16 20.19 -7.38
C GLY A 56 19.18 20.62 -6.32
N PHE A 57 19.03 20.19 -5.07
CA PHE A 57 20.00 20.47 -4.01
C PHE A 57 21.37 19.87 -4.40
N LYS A 58 22.38 20.74 -4.63
CA LYS A 58 23.70 20.41 -5.21
C LYS A 58 24.26 19.10 -4.65
N ALA A 59 24.03 18.04 -5.39
CA ALA A 59 24.42 16.71 -5.01
C ALA A 59 25.93 16.54 -5.29
N ASN A 60 26.74 16.48 -4.24
CA ASN A 60 27.99 15.72 -4.33
C ASN A 60 27.67 14.33 -4.90
N VAL A 61 28.59 13.66 -5.59
CA VAL A 61 28.35 12.35 -6.25
C VAL A 61 27.66 11.33 -5.32
N ALA A 62 27.93 11.40 -4.01
CA ALA A 62 27.30 10.58 -2.97
C ALA A 62 25.80 10.86 -2.72
N ILE A 63 25.27 12.01 -3.14
CA ILE A 63 23.87 12.44 -2.98
C ILE A 63 23.00 12.03 -4.19
N SER A 64 23.62 11.76 -5.35
CA SER A 64 22.89 11.26 -6.54
C SER A 64 22.08 9.98 -6.25
N LYS A 65 22.59 9.08 -5.38
CA LYS A 65 21.86 7.88 -4.93
C LYS A 65 20.54 8.19 -4.20
N TRP A 66 20.45 9.39 -3.61
CA TRP A 66 19.28 9.84 -2.87
C TRP A 66 18.25 10.57 -3.73
N GLN A 67 18.57 10.93 -4.98
CA GLN A 67 17.62 11.50 -5.92
C GLN A 67 16.43 10.56 -6.15
N LEU A 68 15.24 11.13 -6.18
CA LEU A 68 14.01 10.38 -6.39
C LEU A 68 13.71 10.34 -7.89
N SER A 69 13.27 9.19 -8.39
CA SER A 69 12.80 9.08 -9.78
C SER A 69 11.41 9.68 -9.95
N GLU A 70 11.06 10.03 -11.19
CA GLU A 70 9.73 10.56 -11.52
C GLU A 70 8.60 9.57 -11.17
N ASP A 71 8.80 8.27 -11.41
CA ASP A 71 7.86 7.22 -10.98
C ASP A 71 7.64 7.22 -9.46
N PHE A 72 8.67 7.58 -8.71
CA PHE A 72 8.58 7.68 -7.26
C PHE A 72 7.79 8.93 -6.85
N MET A 73 7.97 10.05 -7.57
CA MET A 73 7.14 11.25 -7.41
C MET A 73 5.66 10.95 -7.65
N ALA A 74 5.33 10.21 -8.73
CA ALA A 74 3.95 9.81 -9.02
C ALA A 74 3.33 9.01 -7.87
N GLY A 75 4.10 8.10 -7.27
CA GLY A 75 3.66 7.37 -6.07
C GLY A 75 3.44 8.29 -4.85
N ILE A 76 4.31 9.27 -4.63
CA ILE A 76 4.13 10.26 -3.54
C ILE A 76 2.84 11.06 -3.78
N ILE A 77 2.60 11.54 -4.99
CA ILE A 77 1.40 12.30 -5.35
C ILE A 77 0.14 11.44 -5.13
N ASN A 78 0.15 10.18 -5.57
CA ASN A 78 -0.99 9.28 -5.34
C ASN A 78 -1.27 9.06 -3.85
N VAL A 79 -0.24 8.98 -3.00
CA VAL A 79 -0.42 8.81 -1.55
C VAL A 79 -0.89 10.10 -0.86
N VAL A 80 -0.34 11.26 -1.23
CA VAL A 80 -0.62 12.54 -0.55
C VAL A 80 -1.89 13.20 -1.08
N VAL A 81 -2.13 13.18 -2.39
CA VAL A 81 -3.30 13.81 -3.02
C VAL A 81 -4.35 12.76 -3.36
N GLY A 82 -3.91 11.60 -3.83
CA GLY A 82 -4.82 10.55 -4.31
C GLY A 82 -5.52 9.73 -3.23
N MET A 83 -5.10 9.80 -1.97
CA MET A 83 -5.70 9.03 -0.86
C MET A 83 -6.49 9.90 0.11
N SER A 84 -7.62 9.37 0.58
CA SER A 84 -8.38 9.95 1.69
C SER A 84 -7.60 9.81 2.99
N ASP A 85 -7.88 10.68 3.95
CA ASP A 85 -7.31 10.59 5.29
C ASP A 85 -7.60 9.24 5.95
N GLU A 86 -8.81 8.72 5.80
CA GLU A 86 -9.17 7.39 6.34
C GLU A 86 -8.31 6.28 5.72
N SER A 87 -8.17 6.27 4.38
CA SER A 87 -7.35 5.29 3.67
C SER A 87 -5.88 5.38 4.10
N ARG A 88 -5.35 6.60 4.27
CA ARG A 88 -4.00 6.81 4.81
C ARG A 88 -3.85 6.25 6.21
N GLN A 89 -4.82 6.45 7.10
CA GLN A 89 -4.78 5.91 8.46
C GLN A 89 -4.82 4.38 8.47
N ILE A 90 -5.61 3.75 7.59
CA ILE A 90 -5.64 2.29 7.44
C ILE A 90 -4.27 1.76 7.00
N VAL A 91 -3.66 2.42 6.01
CA VAL A 91 -2.32 2.06 5.53
C VAL A 91 -1.27 2.26 6.62
N ARG A 92 -1.27 3.41 7.31
CA ARG A 92 -0.36 3.70 8.42
C ARG A 92 -0.51 2.66 9.54
N GLY A 93 -1.73 2.41 10.00
CA GLY A 93 -1.99 1.41 11.03
C GLY A 93 -1.45 0.03 10.66
N HIS A 94 -1.64 -0.42 9.41
CA HIS A 94 -1.08 -1.71 8.95
C HIS A 94 0.46 -1.73 8.98
N LEU A 95 1.12 -0.62 8.65
CA LEU A 95 2.58 -0.48 8.63
C LEU A 95 3.20 -0.28 10.02
N ASP A 96 2.45 0.26 10.98
CA ASP A 96 2.91 0.40 12.36
C ASP A 96 3.03 -0.98 13.04
N PHE A 97 2.13 -1.91 12.69
CA PHE A 97 2.19 -3.29 13.21
C PHE A 97 3.13 -4.21 12.43
N ASN A 98 3.29 -4.00 11.12
CA ASN A 98 4.06 -4.89 10.26
C ASN A 98 5.30 -4.20 9.70
N LYS A 99 6.47 -4.86 9.82
CA LYS A 99 7.65 -4.42 9.04
C LYS A 99 7.27 -4.36 7.55
N TRP A 100 7.80 -3.39 6.81
CA TRP A 100 7.50 -3.20 5.37
C TRP A 100 7.59 -4.50 4.56
N GLU A 101 8.60 -5.32 4.86
CA GLU A 101 8.84 -6.63 4.26
C GLU A 101 7.72 -7.66 4.45
N HIS A 102 6.89 -7.45 5.46
CA HIS A 102 5.72 -8.26 5.82
C HIS A 102 4.41 -7.48 5.65
N SER A 103 4.46 -6.28 5.06
CA SER A 103 3.26 -5.51 4.78
C SER A 103 2.51 -6.08 3.58
N ALA A 104 1.20 -5.82 3.53
CA ALA A 104 0.38 -6.19 2.38
C ALA A 104 0.74 -5.35 1.15
N TYR A 105 1.30 -4.16 1.37
CA TYR A 105 1.48 -3.15 0.35
C TYR A 105 2.79 -3.33 -0.41
N ASN A 106 2.72 -3.13 -1.72
CA ASN A 106 3.90 -3.00 -2.56
C ASN A 106 3.93 -1.61 -3.20
N GLU A 107 5.11 -1.17 -3.62
CA GLU A 107 5.26 0.14 -4.29
C GLU A 107 4.39 0.24 -5.54
N SER A 108 4.22 -0.85 -6.29
CA SER A 108 3.43 -0.88 -7.52
C SER A 108 1.96 -0.55 -7.28
N LEU A 109 1.39 -1.04 -6.18
CA LEU A 109 0.02 -0.77 -5.79
C LEU A 109 -0.14 0.72 -5.51
N LEU A 110 0.74 1.30 -4.70
CA LEU A 110 0.70 2.71 -4.30
C LEU A 110 1.03 3.68 -5.45
N LYS A 111 1.83 3.25 -6.42
CA LYS A 111 2.11 4.00 -7.66
C LYS A 111 0.97 3.90 -8.69
N SER A 112 0.07 2.93 -8.55
CA SER A 112 -1.08 2.79 -9.45
C SER A 112 -2.11 3.89 -9.23
N LYS A 113 -2.72 4.38 -10.31
CA LYS A 113 -3.81 5.36 -10.24
C LYS A 113 -5.18 4.75 -9.94
N ARG A 114 -5.31 3.43 -10.10
CA ARG A 114 -6.60 2.71 -10.00
C ARG A 114 -7.35 2.87 -8.67
N HIS A 115 -6.66 3.30 -7.63
CA HIS A 115 -7.24 3.51 -6.32
C HIS A 115 -7.25 4.99 -5.91
N THR A 116 -6.80 5.91 -6.77
CA THR A 116 -6.76 7.35 -6.52
C THR A 116 -8.19 7.91 -6.53
N ILE A 117 -8.53 8.76 -5.57
CA ILE A 117 -9.84 9.43 -5.53
C ILE A 117 -10.10 10.19 -6.84
N GLY A 118 -11.32 10.03 -7.37
CA GLY A 118 -11.74 10.66 -8.61
C GLY A 118 -11.26 9.95 -9.87
N ASP A 119 -10.42 8.91 -9.77
CA ASP A 119 -10.05 8.11 -10.94
C ASP A 119 -11.27 7.33 -11.46
N THR A 120 -11.39 7.29 -12.78
CA THR A 120 -12.50 6.65 -13.51
C THR A 120 -11.94 5.81 -14.64
N PRO A 121 -12.53 4.62 -14.91
CA PRO A 121 -12.11 3.83 -16.06
C PRO A 121 -12.38 4.58 -17.37
N ARG A 122 -11.41 4.56 -18.28
CA ARG A 122 -11.49 5.27 -19.57
C ARG A 122 -12.41 4.53 -20.54
N GLY A 123 -13.10 5.27 -21.39
CA GLY A 123 -13.94 4.72 -22.47
C GLY A 123 -15.32 4.25 -22.02
N LEU A 124 -15.75 4.60 -20.81
CA LEU A 124 -17.11 4.33 -20.33
C LEU A 124 -18.06 5.48 -20.67
N ASP A 125 -19.34 5.15 -20.80
CA ASP A 125 -20.42 6.15 -20.81
C ASP A 125 -20.44 6.94 -19.49
N GLN A 126 -20.92 8.20 -19.54
CA GLN A 126 -20.85 9.12 -18.41
C GLN A 126 -21.57 8.58 -17.17
N HIS A 127 -22.68 7.87 -17.33
CA HIS A 127 -23.40 7.28 -16.21
C HIS A 127 -22.58 6.19 -15.50
N PHE A 128 -21.91 5.31 -16.26
CA PHE A 128 -21.03 4.29 -15.70
C PHE A 128 -19.73 4.88 -15.14
N ALA A 129 -19.20 5.94 -15.75
CA ALA A 129 -18.02 6.64 -15.25
C ALA A 129 -18.28 7.20 -13.84
N LEU A 130 -19.42 7.87 -13.63
CA LEU A 130 -19.83 8.36 -12.30
C LEU A 130 -19.98 7.23 -11.29
N LEU A 131 -20.62 6.12 -11.68
CA LEU A 131 -20.81 4.95 -10.80
C LEU A 131 -19.49 4.27 -10.42
N LEU A 132 -18.52 4.23 -11.32
CA LEU A 132 -17.22 3.57 -11.13
C LEU A 132 -16.11 4.53 -10.71
N THR A 133 -16.45 5.78 -10.40
CA THR A 133 -15.49 6.75 -9.85
C THR A 133 -15.07 6.31 -8.46
N VAL A 134 -13.76 6.33 -8.19
CA VAL A 134 -13.24 6.05 -6.86
C VAL A 134 -13.64 7.17 -5.89
N THR A 135 -14.58 6.88 -5.01
CA THR A 135 -14.96 7.73 -3.88
C THR A 135 -14.05 7.49 -2.66
N SER A 136 -14.01 8.43 -1.73
CA SER A 136 -13.28 8.29 -0.47
C SER A 136 -13.68 7.03 0.32
N GLU A 137 -14.98 6.71 0.34
CA GLU A 137 -15.53 5.52 0.99
C GLU A 137 -15.10 4.23 0.29
N SER A 138 -15.26 4.17 -1.05
CA SER A 138 -14.86 2.98 -1.82
C SER A 138 -13.37 2.67 -1.69
N GLN A 139 -12.53 3.72 -1.63
CA GLN A 139 -11.10 3.60 -1.41
C GLN A 139 -10.77 3.01 -0.02
N ALA A 140 -11.43 3.50 1.04
CA ALA A 140 -11.23 2.97 2.39
C ALA A 140 -11.63 1.50 2.49
N TRP A 141 -12.76 1.11 1.88
CA TRP A 141 -13.20 -0.28 1.77
C TRP A 141 -12.20 -1.15 1.02
N PHE A 142 -11.64 -0.65 -0.08
CA PHE A 142 -10.60 -1.35 -0.82
C PHE A 142 -9.41 -1.70 0.09
N PHE A 143 -8.86 -0.72 0.82
CA PHE A 143 -7.70 -0.96 1.70
C PHE A 143 -8.03 -1.87 2.90
N LYS A 144 -9.21 -1.75 3.51
CA LYS A 144 -9.68 -2.67 4.56
C LYS A 144 -9.75 -4.11 4.06
N ARG A 145 -10.32 -4.31 2.86
CA ARG A 145 -10.46 -5.63 2.23
C ARG A 145 -9.11 -6.19 1.82
N TYR A 146 -8.24 -5.36 1.28
CA TYR A 146 -6.88 -5.75 0.90
C TYR A 146 -6.07 -6.26 2.09
N ASN A 147 -6.13 -5.57 3.24
CA ASN A 147 -5.48 -6.01 4.48
C ASN A 147 -6.07 -7.32 5.01
N SER A 148 -7.40 -7.43 4.98
CA SER A 148 -8.10 -8.66 5.40
C SER A 148 -7.70 -9.86 4.54
N TYR A 149 -7.63 -9.69 3.22
CA TYR A 149 -7.20 -10.72 2.27
C TYR A 149 -5.75 -11.16 2.51
N PHE A 150 -4.86 -10.20 2.78
CA PHE A 150 -3.47 -10.49 3.10
C PHE A 150 -3.35 -11.30 4.40
N ALA A 151 -4.08 -10.92 5.44
CA ALA A 151 -4.06 -11.62 6.73
C ALA A 151 -4.58 -13.07 6.64
N THR A 152 -5.65 -13.32 5.88
CA THR A 152 -6.19 -14.68 5.68
C THR A 152 -5.26 -15.55 4.83
N SER A 153 -4.67 -14.96 3.78
CA SER A 153 -3.70 -15.65 2.91
C SER A 153 -2.44 -16.05 3.67
N ALA A 154 -1.94 -15.18 4.56
CA ALA A 154 -0.79 -15.46 5.41
C ALA A 154 -1.06 -16.64 6.37
N LYS A 155 -2.25 -16.68 7.01
CA LYS A 155 -2.66 -17.76 7.92
C LYS A 155 -2.83 -19.11 7.21
N LYS A 156 -3.33 -19.13 5.97
CA LYS A 156 -3.46 -20.37 5.19
C LYS A 156 -2.09 -21.00 4.91
N LYS A 157 -1.08 -20.16 4.67
CA LYS A 157 0.27 -20.63 4.38
C LYS A 157 0.98 -21.21 5.62
N SER A 158 0.80 -20.62 6.81
CA SER A 158 1.41 -21.18 8.03
C SER A 158 0.89 -22.58 8.32
N ARG A 159 -0.43 -22.79 8.21
CA ARG A 159 -1.06 -24.10 8.43
C ARG A 159 -0.60 -25.18 7.43
N LEU A 160 -0.32 -24.79 6.19
CA LEU A 160 0.18 -25.72 5.17
C LEU A 160 1.63 -26.16 5.45
N CYS A 161 2.46 -25.26 5.99
CA CYS A 161 3.82 -25.59 6.40
C CYS A 161 3.85 -26.55 7.61
N ASP A 162 2.90 -26.41 8.54
CA ASP A 162 2.81 -27.28 9.72
C ASP A 162 2.31 -28.70 9.37
N HIS A 163 1.63 -28.88 8.24
CA HIS A 163 1.11 -30.18 7.80
C HIS A 163 2.11 -31.01 6.98
N VAL A 164 3.13 -30.38 6.37
CA VAL A 164 4.13 -31.08 5.55
C VAL A 164 5.29 -31.63 6.39
N SER A 165 5.41 -31.20 7.65
CA SER A 165 6.39 -31.72 8.63
C SER A 165 5.87 -32.87 9.50
N GLY A 166 4.72 -33.47 9.16
CA GLY A 166 4.15 -34.65 9.83
C GLY A 166 4.88 -35.96 9.51
N GLY A 167 6.20 -35.99 9.64
CA GLY A 167 6.97 -37.21 9.89
C GLY A 167 7.01 -37.45 11.40
N THR A 168 6.43 -38.56 11.83
CA THR A 168 6.26 -39.02 13.21
C THR A 168 7.49 -38.84 14.13
N SER A 169 7.32 -38.12 15.24
CA SER A 169 7.70 -38.64 16.57
C SER A 169 7.01 -37.87 17.71
N PRO A 170 6.62 -38.54 18.80
CA PRO A 170 5.77 -37.97 19.82
C PRO A 170 6.54 -37.55 21.10
N ILE A 171 5.82 -36.79 21.95
CA ILE A 171 6.04 -36.53 23.38
C ILE A 171 7.02 -35.40 23.74
N GLY A 172 6.50 -34.36 24.43
CA GLY A 172 7.31 -33.50 25.31
C GLY A 172 6.86 -32.05 25.47
N THR A 173 5.80 -31.83 26.26
CA THR A 173 5.55 -30.67 27.16
C THR A 173 6.02 -29.24 26.80
N ASN A 174 5.02 -28.38 26.62
CA ASN A 174 4.88 -26.97 26.99
C ASN A 174 6.09 -26.25 27.63
N THR A 175 6.61 -25.25 26.93
CA THR A 175 7.23 -24.06 27.53
C THR A 175 7.08 -22.88 26.57
N TRP A 176 6.22 -21.92 26.92
CA TRP A 176 6.21 -20.60 26.30
C TRP A 176 7.36 -19.79 26.90
N ILE A 177 8.52 -19.83 26.24
CA ILE A 177 9.64 -18.92 26.54
C ILE A 177 9.97 -18.15 25.28
N THR A 178 9.74 -16.84 25.36
CA THR A 178 10.29 -15.82 24.49
C THR A 178 11.80 -15.96 24.41
N HIS A 179 12.37 -16.35 23.26
CA HIS A 179 13.65 -15.86 22.75
C HIS A 179 13.82 -16.24 21.28
N ASN A 180 14.36 -15.28 20.52
CA ASN A 180 15.01 -15.38 19.21
C ASN A 180 15.28 -16.81 18.68
N LEU A 181 14.57 -17.20 17.63
CA LEU A 181 14.98 -18.28 16.74
C LEU A 181 15.27 -17.70 15.35
N PRO A 182 16.33 -18.19 14.66
CA PRO A 182 16.62 -17.80 13.30
C PRO A 182 15.53 -18.39 12.42
N THR A 183 14.80 -17.53 11.73
CA THR A 183 13.80 -17.95 10.75
C THR A 183 14.49 -18.82 9.70
N PRO A 184 14.04 -20.06 9.45
CA PRO A 184 14.35 -20.69 8.18
C PRO A 184 13.83 -19.76 7.09
N LEU A 185 14.68 -19.44 6.12
CA LEU A 185 14.38 -18.64 4.95
C LEU A 185 13.27 -19.33 4.15
N CYS A 186 12.02 -19.17 4.59
CA CYS A 186 10.85 -19.51 3.81
C CYS A 186 10.84 -18.50 2.65
N LYS A 187 11.45 -18.88 1.53
CA LYS A 187 11.52 -18.07 0.31
C LYS A 187 10.10 -17.59 0.01
N ARG A 188 9.94 -16.26 -0.06
CA ARG A 188 8.66 -15.60 -0.34
C ARG A 188 8.06 -16.20 -1.63
N PRO A 189 6.73 -16.38 -1.72
CA PRO A 189 6.11 -16.28 -3.03
C PRO A 189 6.25 -14.82 -3.45
N ARG A 190 6.95 -14.54 -4.56
CA ARG A 190 6.75 -13.27 -5.24
C ARG A 190 5.28 -13.25 -5.63
N LEU A 191 4.48 -12.39 -4.99
CA LEU A 191 3.23 -11.96 -5.59
C LEU A 191 3.62 -11.25 -6.87
N THR A 192 3.47 -11.94 -8.01
CA THR A 192 3.63 -11.34 -9.33
C THR A 192 2.64 -10.18 -9.42
N PRO A 193 3.09 -8.94 -9.67
CA PRO A 193 2.19 -7.84 -9.93
C PRO A 193 1.36 -8.22 -11.16
N GLY A 194 0.06 -8.48 -10.97
CA GLY A 194 -0.85 -8.91 -12.05
C GLY A 194 -1.64 -10.18 -11.77
N THR A 195 -1.30 -10.99 -10.77
CA THR A 195 -2.10 -12.17 -10.40
C THR A 195 -3.01 -11.85 -9.22
N PHE A 196 -3.98 -10.95 -9.43
CA PHE A 196 -5.22 -11.08 -8.67
C PHE A 196 -5.88 -12.38 -9.15
N PRO A 197 -6.43 -13.23 -8.27
CA PRO A 197 -7.38 -14.23 -8.74
C PRO A 197 -8.46 -13.46 -9.48
N GLN A 198 -8.63 -13.73 -10.78
CA GLN A 198 -9.81 -13.28 -11.52
C GLN A 198 -11.00 -13.81 -10.73
N LEU A 199 -11.68 -12.93 -10.00
CA LEU A 199 -13.02 -13.19 -9.51
C LEU A 199 -13.93 -13.07 -10.74
N SER A 200 -13.87 -14.04 -11.63
CA SER A 200 -14.84 -14.18 -12.73
C SER A 200 -16.15 -14.63 -12.10
N ILE A 201 -16.97 -13.68 -11.70
CA ILE A 201 -18.40 -13.93 -11.51
C ILE A 201 -19.00 -13.77 -12.90
N SER A 202 -19.55 -14.86 -13.45
CA SER A 202 -20.36 -14.84 -14.67
C SER A 202 -21.46 -13.79 -14.50
N LEU A 203 -21.44 -12.74 -15.34
CA LEU A 203 -22.45 -11.68 -15.35
C LEU A 203 -23.86 -12.21 -15.70
N GLY A 204 -23.98 -13.48 -16.11
CA GLY A 204 -25.22 -14.12 -16.54
C GLY A 204 -26.16 -14.59 -15.42
N ASP A 205 -25.69 -14.75 -14.17
CA ASP A 205 -26.53 -15.34 -13.10
C ASP A 205 -27.18 -14.31 -12.16
N ALA A 206 -26.96 -13.00 -12.39
CA ALA A 206 -27.43 -11.95 -11.49
C ALA A 206 -28.72 -11.21 -11.93
N MET A 207 -29.31 -11.57 -13.08
CA MET A 207 -30.48 -10.84 -13.63
C MET A 207 -31.83 -11.53 -13.46
N ILE A 208 -31.91 -12.73 -12.87
CA ILE A 208 -33.20 -13.41 -12.64
C ILE A 208 -33.27 -13.91 -11.19
N ASN A 209 -33.49 -12.99 -10.26
CA ASN A 209 -34.27 -13.26 -9.04
C ASN A 209 -34.52 -11.93 -8.31
N THR A 210 -35.55 -11.24 -8.79
CA THR A 210 -36.25 -10.19 -8.05
C THR A 210 -36.94 -10.81 -6.83
N CYS A 211 -36.34 -10.72 -5.65
CA CYS A 211 -37.02 -10.94 -4.37
C CYS A 211 -36.40 -10.03 -3.29
N THR A 212 -37.05 -8.88 -3.08
CA THR A 212 -37.28 -8.21 -1.78
C THR A 212 -36.18 -8.30 -0.72
N LEU A 213 -35.10 -7.53 -0.86
CA LEU A 213 -34.28 -7.07 0.27
C LEU A 213 -33.77 -5.65 -0.04
N PRO A 214 -33.95 -4.66 0.86
CA PRO A 214 -33.49 -3.31 0.62
C PRO A 214 -31.99 -3.19 0.98
N CYS A 215 -31.23 -2.59 0.05
CA CYS A 215 -29.98 -1.85 0.32
C CYS A 215 -28.74 -2.66 0.73
N LEU A 216 -28.12 -3.43 -0.17
CA LEU A 216 -26.72 -3.91 0.03
C LEU A 216 -26.02 -4.41 -1.25
N PHE A 217 -26.19 -3.75 -2.40
CA PHE A 217 -25.39 -4.03 -3.61
C PHE A 217 -25.19 -2.72 -4.37
N PRO A 218 -23.98 -2.09 -4.28
CA PRO A 218 -23.01 -2.25 -5.37
C PRO A 218 -21.55 -2.00 -4.93
N LEU A 219 -20.81 -2.98 -4.42
CA LEU A 219 -19.38 -2.78 -4.09
C LEU A 219 -18.43 -3.89 -4.56
N CYS A 220 -18.95 -5.03 -5.03
CA CYS A 220 -18.09 -6.15 -5.49
C CYS A 220 -17.74 -6.12 -6.98
N ALA A 221 -18.44 -5.36 -7.81
CA ALA A 221 -18.18 -5.29 -9.26
C ALA A 221 -17.01 -4.36 -9.66
N MET A 222 -16.45 -3.57 -8.71
CA MET A 222 -15.50 -2.50 -9.02
C MET A 222 -14.07 -2.94 -9.42
N PHE A 223 -13.72 -4.22 -9.36
CA PHE A 223 -12.30 -4.64 -9.50
C PHE A 223 -12.01 -5.76 -10.51
N VAL A 224 -12.97 -6.09 -11.39
CA VAL A 224 -12.81 -7.18 -12.39
C VAL A 224 -12.55 -6.67 -13.82
N LEU A 225 -12.43 -5.35 -14.03
CA LEU A 225 -12.12 -4.74 -15.35
C LEU A 225 -10.68 -4.19 -15.44
#